data_AF-A0A3A4QSJ8-F1
#
_entry.id   AF-A0A3A4QSJ8-F1
#
_cell.length_a   1.000
_cell.length_b   1.000
_cell.length_c   1.000
_cell.angle_alpha   90.00
_cell.angle_beta   90.00
_cell.angle_gamma   90.00
#
_symmetry.space_group_name_H-M   'P 1'
#
loop_
_entity.id
_entity.type
_entity.pdbx_description
1 polymer ?
#
loop_
_entity_poly.entity_id
_entity_poly.type
_entity_poly.pdbx_seq_one_letter_code
_entity_poly.pdbx_strand_id
1 'polypeptide(L)'
;MKITKVGRLIISLLRKNSSPHQIALGGSIGVFIGCTPLYGLHTVIALVIVLLIPRINKAAVLLGTAVSLPPFMPVVAWASLKTGSMVLPAKETNPLEEFITQLNLSSFNEMYIPLLIGGIIVGLLLAGLVYPSLYFPFKSLVLRRKSS
;
A
#
# COMPACT_ATOMS: atom_id res chain seq x y z
N MET A 1 -20.85 17.27 -6.72
CA MET A 1 -20.14 16.70 -5.55
C MET A 1 -19.43 17.84 -4.81
N LYS A 2 -19.88 18.24 -3.61
CA LYS A 2 -19.22 19.31 -2.83
C LYS A 2 -17.96 18.75 -2.16
N ILE A 3 -16.77 19.25 -2.54
CA ILE A 3 -15.50 18.85 -1.91
C ILE A 3 -15.35 19.59 -0.58
N THR A 4 -15.07 18.86 0.51
CA THR A 4 -14.86 19.44 1.85
C THR A 4 -13.57 20.26 1.92
N LYS A 5 -13.43 21.15 2.91
CA LYS A 5 -12.24 22.02 3.08
C LYS A 5 -10.94 21.20 3.15
N VAL A 6 -10.98 20.05 3.83
CA VAL A 6 -9.86 19.09 3.93
C VAL A 6 -9.54 18.48 2.58
N GLY A 7 -10.54 18.02 1.82
CA GLY A 7 -10.32 17.46 0.48
C GLY A 7 -9.64 18.45 -0.47
N ARG A 8 -10.00 19.74 -0.41
CA ARG A 8 -9.33 20.79 -1.20
C ARG A 8 -7.87 20.98 -0.80
N LEU A 9 -7.55 20.91 0.49
CA LEU A 9 -6.18 21.02 0.98
C LEU A 9 -5.31 19.85 0.48
N ILE A 10 -5.81 18.62 0.59
CA ILE A 10 -5.11 17.42 0.12
C ILE A 10 -4.83 17.51 -1.39
N ILE A 11 -5.83 17.88 -2.19
CA ILE A 11 -5.67 18.06 -3.63
C ILE A 11 -4.64 19.17 -3.94
N SER A 12 -4.63 20.26 -3.17
CA SER A 12 -3.67 21.34 -3.33
C SER A 12 -2.23 20.88 -3.05
N LEU A 13 -2.03 20.09 -1.99
CA LEU A 13 -0.71 19.53 -1.63
C LEU A 13 -0.22 18.55 -2.69
N LEU A 14 -1.11 17.67 -3.17
CA LEU A 14 -0.79 16.70 -4.22
C LEU A 14 -0.44 17.37 -5.55
N ARG A 15 -1.09 18.48 -5.91
CA ARG A 15 -0.86 19.14 -7.21
C ARG A 15 0.36 20.05 -7.25
N LYS A 16 0.92 20.45 -6.12
CA LYS A 16 2.01 21.44 -6.08
C LYS A 16 3.20 20.93 -6.89
N ASN A 17 3.46 21.55 -8.04
CA ASN A 17 4.54 21.25 -8.98
C ASN A 17 4.69 19.77 -9.36
N SER A 18 3.58 19.01 -9.37
CA SER A 18 3.61 17.57 -9.64
C SER A 18 2.74 17.22 -10.83
N SER A 19 3.27 16.39 -11.73
CA SER A 19 2.51 15.84 -12.85
C SER A 19 1.52 14.75 -12.38
N PRO A 20 0.43 14.48 -13.12
CA PRO A 20 -0.48 13.39 -12.79
C PRO A 20 0.21 12.04 -12.63
N HIS A 21 1.26 11.80 -13.44
CA HIS A 21 2.09 10.61 -13.34
C HIS A 21 2.84 10.52 -12.00
N GLN A 22 3.45 11.62 -11.54
CA GLN A 22 4.18 11.64 -10.26
C GLN A 22 3.27 11.39 -9.06
N ILE A 23 2.03 11.87 -9.11
CA ILE A 23 1.02 11.63 -8.07
C ILE A 23 0.57 10.17 -8.09
N ALA A 24 0.22 9.65 -9.28
CA ALA A 24 -0.25 8.28 -9.44
C ALA A 24 0.83 7.25 -9.06
N LEU A 25 2.06 7.45 -9.54
CA LEU A 25 3.21 6.62 -9.21
C LEU A 25 3.50 6.67 -7.71
N GLY A 26 3.53 7.88 -7.12
CA GLY A 26 3.73 8.06 -5.70
C GLY A 26 2.71 7.33 -4.85
N GLY A 27 1.42 7.53 -5.12
CA GLY A 27 0.33 6.87 -4.40
C GLY A 27 0.41 5.34 -4.51
N SER A 28 0.71 4.82 -5.70
CA SER A 28 0.78 3.37 -5.94
C SER A 28 1.95 2.72 -5.18
N ILE A 29 3.12 3.37 -5.18
CA ILE A 29 4.27 2.90 -4.42
C ILE A 29 3.99 2.97 -2.91
N GLY A 30 3.35 4.05 -2.44
CA GLY A 30 2.93 4.16 -1.04
C GLY A 30 1.99 3.04 -0.62
N VAL A 31 0.98 2.72 -1.44
CA VAL A 31 0.05 1.62 -1.19
C VAL A 31 0.76 0.27 -1.17
N PHE A 32 1.66 0.04 -2.13
CA PHE A 32 2.49 -1.19 -2.13
C PHE A 32 3.28 -1.33 -0.83
N ILE A 33 3.98 -0.28 -0.40
CA ILE A 33 4.73 -0.27 0.87
C ILE A 33 3.80 -0.58 2.04
N GLY A 34 2.63 0.05 2.11
CA GLY A 34 1.67 -0.17 3.20
C GLY A 34 1.06 -1.57 3.24
N CYS A 35 1.12 -2.34 2.16
CA CYS A 35 0.67 -3.74 2.13
C CYS A 35 1.73 -4.71 2.67
N THR A 36 2.99 -4.27 2.82
CA THR A 36 4.05 -5.10 3.38
C THR A 36 3.89 -5.27 4.89
N PRO A 37 4.26 -6.43 5.48
CA PRO A 37 4.18 -6.67 6.92
C PRO A 37 5.30 -5.99 7.72
N LEU A 38 5.73 -4.80 7.29
CA LEU A 38 6.77 -3.98 7.91
C LEU A 38 6.13 -2.86 8.75
N TYR A 39 5.23 -3.25 9.64
CA TYR A 39 4.44 -2.33 10.45
C TYR A 39 5.35 -1.40 11.28
N GLY A 40 5.05 -0.10 11.23
CA GLY A 40 5.87 0.94 11.87
C GLY A 40 7.08 1.42 11.06
N LEU A 41 7.54 0.65 10.07
CA LEU A 41 8.67 1.03 9.21
C LEU A 41 8.24 1.67 7.87
N HIS A 42 6.95 1.63 7.54
CA HIS A 42 6.43 2.14 6.26
C HIS A 42 6.82 3.60 5.97
N THR A 43 6.80 4.46 6.99
CA THR A 43 7.21 5.87 6.83
C THR A 43 8.69 5.99 6.49
N VAL A 44 9.55 5.21 7.15
CA VAL A 44 11.00 5.22 6.88
C VAL A 44 11.26 4.72 5.46
N ILE A 45 10.62 3.61 5.06
CA ILE A 45 10.71 3.06 3.71
C ILE A 45 10.22 4.07 2.67
N ALA A 46 9.09 4.73 2.92
CA ALA A 46 8.55 5.78 2.06
C ALA A 46 9.51 6.96 1.90
N LEU A 47 10.16 7.39 2.98
CA LEU A 47 11.17 8.46 2.93
C LEU A 47 12.39 8.03 2.10
N VAL A 48 12.90 6.82 2.30
CA VAL A 48 14.00 6.26 1.50
C VAL A 48 13.63 6.23 0.02
N ILE A 49 12.44 5.72 -0.32
CA ILE A 49 11.95 5.67 -1.70
C ILE A 49 11.82 7.06 -2.33
N VAL A 50 11.35 8.04 -1.57
CA VAL A 50 11.26 9.43 -2.02
C VAL A 50 12.64 10.03 -2.32
N LEU A 51 13.68 9.61 -1.61
CA LEU A 51 15.06 10.02 -1.87
C LEU A 51 15.63 9.31 -3.11
N LEU A 52 15.26 8.03 -3.31
CA LEU A 52 15.76 7.21 -4.42
C LEU A 52 15.11 7.53 -5.77
N ILE A 53 13.85 8.01 -5.79
CA ILE A 53 13.11 8.29 -7.02
C ILE A 53 12.99 9.81 -7.21
N PRO A 54 13.82 10.44 -8.08
CA PRO A 54 13.77 11.87 -8.30
C PRO A 54 12.39 12.30 -8.79
N ARG A 55 11.92 13.44 -8.26
CA ARG A 55 10.66 14.10 -8.68
C ARG A 55 9.38 13.30 -8.38
N ILE A 56 9.42 12.22 -7.59
CA ILE A 56 8.19 11.57 -7.13
C ILE A 56 7.41 12.49 -6.17
N ASN A 57 6.08 12.40 -6.17
CA ASN A 57 5.28 13.20 -5.25
C ASN A 57 5.35 12.61 -3.83
N LYS A 58 6.09 13.28 -2.95
CA LYS A 58 6.33 12.85 -1.56
C LYS A 58 5.04 12.68 -0.76
N ALA A 59 4.10 13.62 -0.93
CA ALA A 59 2.81 13.58 -0.24
C ALA A 59 1.97 12.38 -0.71
N ALA A 60 2.00 12.05 -2.01
CA ALA A 60 1.29 10.90 -2.56
C ALA A 60 1.86 9.59 -2.03
N VAL A 61 3.19 9.45 -1.91
CA VAL A 61 3.82 8.26 -1.32
C VAL A 61 3.39 8.09 0.15
N LEU A 62 3.50 9.14 0.95
CA LEU A 62 3.12 9.08 2.38
C LEU A 62 1.62 8.84 2.58
N LEU A 63 0.76 9.48 1.78
CA LEU A 63 -0.68 9.21 1.83
C LEU A 63 -1.02 7.79 1.36
N GLY A 64 -0.27 7.25 0.40
CA GLY A 64 -0.44 5.86 -0.04
C GLY A 64 -0.14 4.86 1.07
N THR A 65 0.87 5.12 1.92
CA THR A 65 1.16 4.23 3.06
C THR A 65 0.07 4.18 4.11
N ALA A 66 -0.91 5.08 4.08
CA ALA A 66 -2.02 5.10 5.04
C ALA A 66 -2.90 3.85 5.01
N VAL A 67 -2.77 2.99 3.98
CA VAL A 67 -3.42 1.68 3.92
C VAL A 67 -2.96 0.73 5.04
N SER A 68 -1.80 0.99 5.67
CA SER A 68 -1.32 0.24 6.84
C SER A 68 -1.81 0.77 8.18
N LEU A 69 -2.67 1.80 8.20
CA LEU A 69 -3.22 2.34 9.44
C LEU A 69 -4.21 1.37 10.09
N PRO A 70 -4.42 1.45 11.42
CA PRO A 70 -5.28 0.53 12.16
C PRO A 70 -6.67 0.26 11.56
N PRO A 71 -7.36 1.23 10.92
CA PRO A 71 -8.65 0.95 10.29
C PRO A 71 -8.60 0.01 9.08
N PHE A 72 -7.51 0.04 8.31
CA PHE A 72 -7.35 -0.72 7.08
C PHE A 72 -6.46 -1.96 7.26
N MET A 73 -5.57 -1.92 8.24
CA MET A 73 -4.58 -2.95 8.53
C MET A 73 -5.18 -4.35 8.67
N PRO A 74 -6.29 -4.60 9.40
CA PRO A 74 -6.86 -5.95 9.52
C PRO A 74 -7.31 -6.54 8.19
N VAL A 75 -7.89 -5.70 7.31
CA VAL A 75 -8.39 -6.13 6.00
C VAL A 75 -7.24 -6.51 5.09
N VAL A 76 -6.20 -5.66 5.04
CA VAL A 76 -5.00 -5.92 4.24
C VAL A 76 -4.25 -7.14 4.76
N ALA A 77 -4.06 -7.25 6.08
CA ALA A 77 -3.37 -8.38 6.69
C ALA A 77 -4.11 -9.70 6.44
N TRP A 78 -5.45 -9.71 6.57
CA TRP A 78 -6.25 -10.89 6.26
C TRP A 78 -6.17 -11.28 4.78
N ALA A 79 -6.29 -10.32 3.87
CA ALA A 79 -6.18 -10.58 2.44
C ALA A 79 -4.79 -11.13 2.07
N SER A 80 -3.74 -10.56 2.66
CA SER A 80 -2.36 -11.02 2.50
C SER A 80 -2.18 -12.43 3.06
N LEU A 81 -2.62 -12.72 4.27
CA LEU A 81 -2.53 -14.08 4.83
C LEU A 81 -3.27 -15.10 3.96
N LYS A 82 -4.51 -14.79 3.58
CA LYS A 82 -5.31 -15.70 2.75
C LYS A 82 -4.64 -15.96 1.40
N THR A 83 -4.17 -14.91 0.74
CA THR A 83 -3.51 -15.01 -0.56
C THR A 83 -2.18 -15.75 -0.45
N GLY A 84 -1.38 -15.46 0.58
CA GLY A 84 -0.10 -16.12 0.82
C GLY A 84 -0.28 -17.62 1.10
N SER A 85 -1.19 -17.98 2.00
CA SER A 85 -1.46 -19.37 2.34
C SER A 85 -2.03 -20.19 1.18
N MET A 86 -2.67 -19.55 0.19
CA MET A 86 -3.10 -20.23 -1.04
C MET A 86 -1.94 -20.53 -2.00
N VAL A 87 -0.84 -19.78 -1.90
CA VAL A 87 0.36 -19.96 -2.72
C VAL A 87 1.32 -20.96 -2.07
N LEU A 88 1.38 -21.01 -0.74
CA LEU A 88 2.19 -22.01 -0.05
C LEU A 88 1.54 -23.40 -0.12
N PRO A 89 2.35 -24.48 -0.19
CA PRO A 89 1.85 -25.84 -0.08
C PRO A 89 1.07 -26.03 1.23
N ALA A 90 -0.04 -26.76 1.17
CA ALA A 90 -0.75 -27.17 2.38
C ALA A 90 0.20 -27.99 3.26
N LYS A 91 0.42 -27.51 4.48
CA LYS A 91 1.14 -28.27 5.50
C LYS A 91 0.11 -29.22 6.12
N GLU A 92 0.26 -30.53 5.90
CA GLU A 92 -0.48 -31.52 6.68
C GLU A 92 0.11 -31.52 8.08
N THR A 93 -0.49 -30.75 8.98
CA THR A 93 -0.09 -30.70 10.39
C THR A 93 -1.10 -31.45 11.23
N ASN A 94 -0.59 -32.32 12.10
CA ASN A 94 -1.43 -32.97 13.09
C ASN A 94 -1.94 -31.92 14.11
N PRO A 95 -3.15 -32.08 14.69
CA PRO A 95 -3.72 -31.10 15.63
C PRO A 95 -2.83 -30.81 16.84
N LEU A 96 -2.04 -31.80 17.27
CA LEU A 96 -1.06 -31.66 18.35
C LEU A 96 0.17 -30.83 17.93
N GLU A 97 0.61 -30.95 16.67
CA GLU A 97 1.72 -30.14 16.15
C GLU A 97 1.30 -28.68 15.98
N GLU A 98 0.07 -28.42 15.55
CA GLU A 98 -0.51 -27.07 15.42
C GLU A 98 -0.62 -26.37 16.80
N PHE A 99 -1.01 -27.09 17.84
CA PHE A 99 -1.03 -26.58 19.22
C PHE A 99 0.37 -26.27 19.76
N ILE A 100 1.35 -27.15 19.50
CA ILE A 100 2.75 -26.96 19.94
C ILE A 100 3.41 -25.80 19.18
N THR A 101 3.12 -25.64 17.88
CA THR A 101 3.65 -24.52 17.09
C THR A 101 3.11 -23.19 17.58
N GLN A 102 1.81 -23.10 17.89
CA GLN A 102 1.17 -21.88 18.43
C GLN A 102 1.82 -21.36 19.72
N LEU A 103 2.47 -22.23 20.50
CA LEU A 103 3.14 -21.87 21.77
C LEU A 103 4.64 -21.57 21.62
N ASN A 104 5.20 -21.72 20.41
CA ASN A 104 6.64 -21.66 20.17
C ASN A 104 6.99 -20.48 19.24
N LEU A 105 8.23 -19.97 19.34
CA LEU A 105 8.74 -18.86 18.50
C LEU A 105 8.75 -19.21 16.99
N SER A 106 8.63 -20.50 16.65
CA SER A 106 8.45 -20.99 15.27
C SER A 106 7.13 -20.55 14.62
N SER A 107 6.09 -20.19 15.41
CA SER A 107 4.87 -19.56 14.90
C SER A 107 5.12 -18.30 14.08
N PHE A 108 6.19 -17.57 14.39
CA PHE A 108 6.50 -16.32 13.71
C PHE A 108 6.74 -16.55 12.22
N ASN A 109 7.46 -17.62 11.85
CA ASN A 109 7.73 -17.94 10.44
C ASN A 109 6.47 -18.42 9.71
N GLU A 110 5.60 -19.17 10.37
CA GLU A 110 4.39 -19.72 9.75
C GLU A 110 3.33 -18.66 9.46
N MET A 111 3.28 -17.58 10.25
CA MET A 111 2.42 -16.43 9.97
C MET A 111 3.10 -15.41 9.04
N TYR A 112 4.39 -15.13 9.26
CA TYR A 112 5.09 -14.04 8.58
C TYR A 112 5.39 -14.36 7.11
N ILE A 113 5.72 -15.61 6.76
CA ILE A 113 6.03 -15.99 5.38
C ILE A 113 4.80 -15.87 4.44
N PRO A 114 3.62 -16.43 4.78
CA PRO A 114 2.40 -16.19 4.02
C PRO A 114 2.06 -14.70 3.95
N LEU A 115 2.20 -13.98 5.05
CA LEU A 115 1.91 -12.55 5.10
C LEU A 115 2.82 -11.73 4.17
N LEU A 116 4.10 -12.09 4.05
CA LEU A 116 5.04 -11.49 3.10
C LEU A 116 4.64 -11.78 1.66
N ILE A 117 4.44 -13.05 1.32
CA ILE A 117 4.12 -13.48 -0.06
C ILE A 117 2.80 -12.86 -0.50
N GLY A 118 1.77 -12.99 0.32
CA GLY A 118 0.48 -12.39 0.02
C GLY A 118 0.50 -10.87 0.06
N GLY A 119 1.30 -10.25 0.93
CA GLY A 119 1.48 -8.80 0.96
C GLY A 119 2.12 -8.26 -0.32
N ILE A 120 3.07 -8.99 -0.92
CA ILE A 120 3.63 -8.66 -2.23
C ILE A 120 2.55 -8.77 -3.31
N ILE A 121 1.78 -9.86 -3.33
CA ILE A 121 0.75 -10.09 -4.36
C ILE A 121 -0.37 -9.04 -4.25
N VAL A 122 -0.98 -8.92 -3.07
CA VAL A 122 -2.05 -7.95 -2.78
C VAL A 122 -1.54 -6.53 -3.00
N GLY A 123 -0.33 -6.23 -2.56
CA GLY A 123 0.30 -4.93 -2.76
C GLY A 123 0.47 -4.58 -4.24
N LEU A 124 0.96 -5.50 -5.07
CA LEU A 124 1.13 -5.27 -6.50
C LEU A 124 -0.23 -5.07 -7.20
N LEU A 125 -1.24 -5.86 -6.83
CA LEU A 125 -2.59 -5.72 -7.36
C LEU A 125 -3.18 -4.36 -7.00
N LEU A 126 -3.13 -3.97 -5.72
CA LEU A 126 -3.64 -2.69 -5.25
C LEU A 126 -2.87 -1.51 -5.86
N ALA A 127 -1.54 -1.59 -5.94
CA ALA A 127 -0.73 -0.57 -6.59
C ALA A 127 -1.10 -0.43 -8.09
N GLY A 128 -1.31 -1.55 -8.78
CA GLY A 128 -1.77 -1.58 -10.17
C GLY A 128 -3.14 -0.94 -10.38
N LEU A 129 -4.05 -1.05 -9.40
CA LEU A 129 -5.37 -0.41 -9.42
C LEU A 129 -5.33 1.07 -9.03
N VAL A 130 -4.47 1.44 -8.08
CA VAL A 130 -4.34 2.81 -7.57
C VAL A 130 -3.75 3.74 -8.63
N TYR A 131 -2.79 3.26 -9.42
CA TYR A 131 -2.15 4.07 -10.46
C TYR A 131 -3.17 4.67 -11.46
N PRO A 132 -4.01 3.90 -12.18
CA PRO A 132 -4.99 4.45 -13.10
C PRO A 132 -6.05 5.28 -12.35
N SER A 133 -6.46 4.83 -11.16
CA SER A 133 -7.46 5.53 -10.33
C SER A 133 -7.03 6.95 -9.96
N LEU A 134 -5.74 7.17 -9.71
CA LEU A 134 -5.17 8.50 -9.48
C LEU A 134 -4.81 9.22 -10.78
N TYR A 135 -4.37 8.52 -11.81
CA TYR A 135 -3.90 9.15 -13.04
C TYR A 135 -5.02 9.86 -13.82
N PHE A 136 -6.17 9.21 -14.04
CA PHE A 136 -7.24 9.77 -14.87
C PHE A 136 -7.88 11.05 -14.30
N PRO A 137 -8.24 11.12 -13.00
CA PRO A 137 -8.79 12.34 -12.41
C PRO A 137 -7.78 13.49 -12.46
N PHE A 138 -6.52 13.25 -12.11
CA PHE A 138 -5.51 14.30 -12.12
C PHE A 138 -5.12 14.75 -13.54
N LYS A 139 -5.13 13.86 -14.54
CA LYS A 139 -4.95 14.22 -15.95
C LYS A 139 -6.08 15.15 -16.44
N SER A 140 -7.33 14.82 -16.15
CA SER A 140 -8.48 15.64 -16.56
C SER A 140 -8.46 17.04 -15.91
N LEU A 141 -7.98 17.15 -14.67
CA LEU A 141 -7.81 18.43 -13.95
C LEU A 141 -6.68 19.31 -14.51
N VAL A 142 -5.68 18.73 -15.17
CA VAL A 142 -4.60 19.48 -15.84
C VAL A 142 -5.06 19.98 -17.21
N LEU A 143 -5.79 19.16 -17.97
CA LEU A 143 -6.27 19.53 -19.32
C LEU A 143 -7.28 20.69 -19.29
N ARG A 144 -8.12 20.78 -18.26
CA ARG A 144 -9.06 21.90 -18.08
C ARG A 144 -8.39 23.28 -17.91
N ARG A 145 -7.07 23.32 -17.62
CA ARG A 145 -6.33 24.57 -17.41
C ARG A 145 -5.68 25.14 -18.68
N LYS A 146 -5.62 24.35 -19.76
CA LYS A 146 -5.02 24.76 -21.04
C LYS A 146 -6.03 25.34 -22.03
N SER A 147 -7.32 25.31 -21.68
CA SER A 147 -8.47 25.71 -22.51
C SER A 147 -9.20 26.95 -21.98
N SER A 148 -8.66 27.61 -20.95
CA SER A 148 -9.19 28.82 -20.33
C SER A 148 -8.06 29.82 -20.15
#